data_AF-A0A7Y9HJX5-F1
#
_entry.id   AF-A0A7Y9HJX5-F1
#
_cell.length_a   1.000
_cell.length_b   1.000
_cell.length_c   1.000
_cell.angle_alpha   90.00
_cell.angle_beta   90.00
_cell.angle_gamma   90.00
#
_symmetry.space_group_name_H-M   'P 1'
#
loop_
_entity.id
_entity.type
_entity.pdbx_description
1 polymer ?
#
loop_
_entity_poly.entity_id
_entity_poly.type
_entity_poly.pdbx_seq_one_letter_code
_entity_poly.pdbx_strand_id
1 'polypeptide(L)'
;MNPSTNAQPESLHIVCPHCDAVNRVPAAKLAAEPVCGKCAKALFTGQPVDLSSARFLKHIERSDIPVLVDFWAPWCGPCRTMAPFYAQATQRLEPQFRVVKVDTEQAQDLAARYAIRSIPTLALFKGGREVARQPGAMDAQNILAWATQHNR
;
A
#
# COMPACT_ATOMS: atom_id res chain seq x y z
N MET A 1 -28.76 25.72 -11.19
CA MET A 1 -28.02 24.60 -11.81
C MET A 1 -26.92 24.24 -10.84
N ASN A 2 -26.99 23.05 -10.23
CA ASN A 2 -26.13 22.63 -9.12
C ASN A 2 -24.66 22.53 -9.58
N PRO A 3 -23.70 23.18 -8.91
CA PRO A 3 -22.30 22.85 -9.09
C PRO A 3 -22.06 21.48 -8.44
N SER A 4 -21.60 20.51 -9.21
CA SER A 4 -21.15 19.21 -8.71
C SER A 4 -19.99 19.42 -7.74
N THR A 5 -20.28 19.48 -6.45
CA THR A 5 -19.27 19.40 -5.39
C THR A 5 -18.70 17.98 -5.41
N ASN A 6 -17.42 17.87 -5.76
CA ASN A 6 -16.61 16.68 -5.50
C ASN A 6 -16.50 16.53 -3.97
N ALA A 7 -17.53 15.94 -3.35
CA ALA A 7 -17.57 15.71 -1.92
C ALA A 7 -16.56 14.61 -1.58
N GLN A 8 -15.49 14.98 -0.87
CA GLN A 8 -14.58 14.01 -0.27
C GLN A 8 -15.40 13.09 0.66
N PRO A 9 -15.15 11.77 0.67
CA PRO A 9 -15.92 10.85 1.48
C PRO A 9 -15.79 11.21 2.97
N GLU A 10 -16.91 11.23 3.69
CA GLU A 10 -16.95 11.54 5.12
C GLU A 10 -16.17 10.51 5.96
N SER A 11 -16.11 9.27 5.48
CA SER A 11 -15.38 8.17 6.11
C SER A 11 -14.69 7.29 5.08
N LEU A 12 -13.53 6.75 5.46
CA LEU A 12 -12.70 5.83 4.69
C LEU A 12 -12.70 4.46 5.35
N HIS A 13 -12.66 3.41 4.54
CA HIS A 13 -12.38 2.05 4.97
C HIS A 13 -10.88 1.79 4.92
N ILE A 14 -10.29 1.37 6.04
CA ILE A 14 -8.88 1.03 6.15
C ILE A 14 -8.77 -0.41 6.66
N VAL A 15 -8.08 -1.28 5.91
CA VAL A 15 -7.79 -2.63 6.38
C VAL A 15 -6.65 -2.58 7.41
N CYS A 16 -6.88 -3.20 8.56
CA CYS A 16 -5.90 -3.29 9.64
C CYS A 16 -4.71 -4.17 9.22
N PRO A 17 -3.47 -3.70 9.39
CA PRO A 17 -2.28 -4.46 8.98
C PRO A 17 -1.99 -5.67 9.89
N HIS A 18 -2.69 -5.78 11.03
CA HIS A 18 -2.43 -6.81 12.04
C HIS A 18 -3.46 -7.94 12.06
N CYS A 19 -4.74 -7.64 11.82
CA CYS A 19 -5.82 -8.62 11.94
C CYS A 19 -6.80 -8.62 10.75
N ASP A 20 -6.49 -7.83 9.72
CA ASP A 20 -7.25 -7.72 8.47
C ASP A 20 -8.71 -7.27 8.63
N ALA A 21 -9.10 -6.76 9.81
CA ALA A 21 -10.40 -6.12 9.99
C ALA A 21 -10.50 -4.85 9.14
N VAL A 22 -11.66 -4.62 8.53
CA VAL A 22 -11.96 -3.37 7.83
C VAL A 22 -12.45 -2.37 8.87
N ASN A 23 -11.80 -1.21 8.96
CA ASN A 23 -12.13 -0.17 9.93
C ASN A 23 -12.70 1.03 9.19
N ARG A 24 -13.82 1.55 9.66
CA ARG A 24 -14.37 2.82 9.18
C ARG A 24 -13.72 3.96 9.98
N VAL A 25 -12.93 4.79 9.31
CA VAL A 25 -12.20 5.91 9.90
C VAL A 25 -12.77 7.20 9.32
N PRO A 26 -13.23 8.16 10.13
CA PRO A 26 -13.61 9.48 9.61
C PRO A 26 -12.44 10.10 8.84
N ALA A 27 -12.66 10.60 7.63
CA ALA A 27 -11.56 11.07 6.77
C ALA A 27 -10.74 12.19 7.45
N ALA A 28 -11.42 13.08 8.18
CA ALA A 28 -10.79 14.15 8.99
C ALA A 28 -9.90 13.63 10.14
N LYS A 29 -10.02 12.36 10.54
CA LYS A 29 -9.25 11.73 11.62
C LYS A 29 -8.22 10.74 11.12
N LEU A 30 -7.99 10.64 9.81
CA LEU A 30 -7.03 9.69 9.25
C LEU A 30 -5.60 9.93 9.77
N ALA A 31 -5.22 11.20 9.95
CA ALA A 31 -3.93 11.60 10.52
C ALA A 31 -3.87 11.61 12.06
N ALA A 32 -4.98 11.30 12.75
CA ALA A 32 -5.06 11.31 14.21
C ALA A 32 -4.76 9.93 14.81
N GLU A 33 -3.75 9.23 14.26
CA GLU A 33 -3.27 7.93 14.73
C GLU A 33 -4.40 6.90 15.03
N PRO A 34 -5.27 6.60 14.06
CA PRO A 34 -6.42 5.74 14.32
C PRO A 34 -5.99 4.30 14.66
N VAL A 35 -6.71 3.70 15.59
CA VAL A 35 -6.52 2.30 16.02
C VAL A 35 -7.60 1.39 15.44
N CYS A 36 -7.27 0.11 15.30
CA CYS A 36 -8.23 -0.89 14.86
C CYS A 36 -9.27 -1.18 15.94
N GLY A 37 -10.57 -1.12 15.60
CA GLY A 37 -11.65 -1.44 16.53
C GLY A 37 -11.75 -2.92 16.92
N LYS A 38 -11.06 -3.83 16.22
CA LYS A 38 -11.03 -5.27 16.54
C LYS A 38 -9.86 -5.67 17.43
N CYS A 39 -8.64 -5.20 17.10
CA CYS A 39 -7.43 -5.64 17.79
C CYS A 39 -6.70 -4.53 18.56
N ALA A 40 -7.25 -3.32 18.61
CA ALA A 40 -6.74 -2.14 19.31
C ALA A 40 -5.32 -1.66 18.92
N LYS A 41 -4.72 -2.22 17.86
CA LYS A 41 -3.40 -1.80 17.34
C LYS A 41 -3.54 -0.65 16.36
N ALA A 42 -2.51 0.18 16.25
CA ALA A 42 -2.44 1.28 15.29
C ALA A 42 -2.72 0.79 13.86
N LEU A 43 -3.47 1.57 13.08
CA LEU A 43 -3.71 1.26 11.67
C LEU A 43 -2.50 1.60 10.81
N PHE A 44 -1.67 2.56 11.22
CA PHE A 44 -0.47 2.98 10.49
C PHE A 44 0.72 2.88 11.44
N THR A 45 1.81 2.27 10.97
CA THR A 45 2.99 1.97 11.78
C THR A 45 4.25 2.62 11.22
N GLY A 46 4.15 3.29 10.07
CA GLY A 46 5.29 3.84 9.34
C GLY A 46 6.22 2.76 8.80
N GLN A 47 5.76 1.52 8.67
CA GLN A 47 6.54 0.37 8.17
C GLN A 47 5.76 -0.40 7.09
N PRO A 48 6.43 -0.88 6.02
CA PRO A 48 5.80 -1.71 5.01
C PRO A 48 5.22 -2.99 5.63
N VAL A 49 3.99 -3.32 5.25
CA VAL A 49 3.30 -4.52 5.74
C VAL A 49 3.64 -5.71 4.85
N ASP A 50 4.14 -6.80 5.44
CA ASP A 50 4.25 -8.10 4.79
C ASP A 50 2.87 -8.71 4.52
N LEU A 51 2.51 -8.91 3.25
CA LEU A 51 1.27 -9.58 2.86
C LEU A 51 1.53 -10.89 2.12
N SER A 52 0.84 -11.93 2.58
CA SER A 52 0.70 -13.20 1.85
C SER A 52 -0.46 -13.13 0.85
N SER A 53 -0.54 -14.12 -0.04
CA SER A 53 -1.62 -14.27 -1.02
C SER A 53 -3.02 -14.22 -0.41
N ALA A 54 -3.20 -14.87 0.75
CA ALA A 54 -4.47 -14.92 1.46
C ALA A 54 -4.97 -13.55 1.94
N ARG A 55 -4.06 -12.60 2.17
CA ARG A 55 -4.38 -11.28 2.72
C ARG A 55 -4.45 -10.21 1.63
N PHE A 56 -3.65 -10.35 0.59
CA PHE A 56 -3.38 -9.32 -0.40
C PHE A 56 -4.62 -8.68 -1.01
N LEU A 57 -5.53 -9.48 -1.59
CA LEU A 57 -6.73 -8.97 -2.26
C LEU A 57 -7.56 -8.08 -1.34
N LYS A 58 -7.77 -8.52 -0.10
CA LYS A 58 -8.56 -7.75 0.87
C LYS A 58 -7.97 -6.38 1.11
N HIS A 59 -6.64 -6.28 1.24
CA HIS A 59 -5.96 -5.01 1.49
C HIS A 59 -6.10 -4.05 0.31
N ILE A 60 -5.94 -4.52 -0.92
CA ILE A 60 -6.03 -3.66 -2.12
C ILE A 60 -7.48 -3.30 -2.50
N GLU A 61 -8.46 -4.16 -2.19
CA GLU A 61 -9.88 -3.98 -2.57
C GLU A 61 -10.70 -3.24 -1.50
N ARG A 62 -10.36 -3.41 -0.22
CA ARG A 62 -11.17 -2.92 0.91
C ARG A 62 -10.54 -1.73 1.64
N SER A 63 -9.46 -1.18 1.10
CA SER A 63 -8.89 0.09 1.54
C SER A 63 -9.31 1.20 0.56
N ASP A 64 -9.88 2.28 1.09
CA ASP A 64 -10.27 3.45 0.29
C ASP A 64 -9.07 4.35 -0.04
N ILE A 65 -7.95 4.20 0.69
CA ILE A 65 -6.67 4.81 0.35
C ILE A 65 -5.91 3.94 -0.66
N PRO A 66 -5.03 4.54 -1.49
CA PRO A 66 -4.18 3.77 -2.39
C PRO A 66 -3.26 2.80 -1.64
N VAL A 67 -2.99 1.65 -2.24
CA VAL A 67 -2.06 0.65 -1.73
C VAL A 67 -0.84 0.58 -2.63
N LEU A 68 0.31 1.00 -2.12
CA LEU A 68 1.61 0.86 -2.77
C LEU A 68 2.21 -0.50 -2.41
N VAL A 69 2.52 -1.31 -3.41
CA VAL A 69 3.02 -2.68 -3.28
C VAL A 69 4.43 -2.76 -3.84
N ASP A 70 5.36 -3.34 -3.08
CA ASP A 70 6.66 -3.82 -3.57
C ASP A 70 6.61 -5.34 -3.76
N PHE A 71 6.69 -5.79 -5.01
CA PHE A 71 6.90 -7.20 -5.33
C PHE A 71 8.41 -7.48 -5.34
N TRP A 72 8.86 -8.32 -4.43
CA TRP A 72 10.28 -8.53 -4.12
C TRP A 72 10.59 -10.00 -3.84
N ALA A 73 11.87 -10.33 -3.61
CA ALA A 73 12.31 -11.64 -3.10
C ALA A 73 13.60 -11.49 -2.26
N PRO A 74 13.87 -12.37 -1.29
CA PRO A 74 15.03 -12.25 -0.39
C PRO A 74 16.39 -12.41 -1.08
N TRP A 75 16.45 -13.24 -2.11
CA TRP A 75 17.67 -13.49 -2.88
C TRP A 75 18.02 -12.34 -3.83
N CYS A 76 17.07 -11.45 -4.15
CA CYS A 76 17.23 -10.34 -5.08
C CYS A 76 18.08 -9.21 -4.47
N GLY A 77 19.28 -9.00 -5.01
CA GLY A 77 20.21 -7.93 -4.58
C GLY A 77 19.58 -6.53 -4.61
N PRO A 78 19.06 -6.07 -5.76
CA PRO A 78 18.40 -4.76 -5.86
C PRO A 78 17.22 -4.58 -4.88
N CYS A 79 16.46 -5.65 -4.61
CA CYS A 79 15.36 -5.63 -3.65
C CYS A 79 15.88 -5.34 -2.23
N ARG A 80 16.96 -6.01 -1.81
CA ARG A 80 17.60 -5.76 -0.51
C ARG A 80 18.15 -4.33 -0.41
N THR A 81 18.71 -3.79 -1.49
CA THR A 81 19.17 -2.40 -1.55
C THR A 81 18.00 -1.41 -1.43
N MET A 82 16.85 -1.70 -2.03
CA MET A 82 15.67 -0.83 -1.99
C MET A 82 14.93 -0.87 -0.64
N ALA A 83 14.95 -2.00 0.06
CA ALA A 83 14.20 -2.21 1.31
C ALA A 83 14.30 -1.05 2.34
N PRO A 84 15.49 -0.53 2.72
CA PRO A 84 15.57 0.59 3.66
C PRO A 84 14.95 1.89 3.11
N PHE A 85 15.08 2.14 1.80
CA PHE A 85 14.48 3.30 1.15
C PHE A 85 12.95 3.19 1.09
N TYR A 86 12.43 1.99 0.86
CA TYR A 86 11.00 1.70 0.86
C TYR A 86 10.39 1.89 2.27
N ALA A 87 11.12 1.46 3.32
CA ALA A 87 10.73 1.72 4.70
C ALA A 87 10.73 3.23 5.03
N GLN A 88 11.76 3.98 4.60
CA GLN A 88 11.81 5.43 4.77
C GLN A 88 10.67 6.15 4.03
N ALA A 89 10.35 5.74 2.81
CA ALA A 89 9.23 6.29 2.07
C ALA A 89 7.89 6.01 2.78
N THR A 90 7.74 4.84 3.39
CA THR A 90 6.52 4.47 4.13
C THR A 90 6.19 5.45 5.25
N GLN A 91 7.18 5.89 6.01
CA GLN A 91 7.00 6.88 7.08
C GLN A 91 6.42 8.21 6.60
N ARG A 92 6.61 8.55 5.32
CA ARG A 92 6.14 9.79 4.71
C ARG A 92 4.86 9.61 3.89
N LEU A 93 4.55 8.38 3.49
CA LEU A 93 3.36 8.03 2.70
C LEU A 93 2.16 7.70 3.60
N GLU A 94 2.38 7.04 4.74
CA GLU A 94 1.30 6.80 5.70
C GLU A 94 0.94 8.12 6.41
N PRO A 95 -0.36 8.40 6.62
CA PRO A 95 -1.51 7.52 6.41
C PRO A 95 -2.22 7.70 5.05
N GLN A 96 -1.73 8.54 4.14
CA GLN A 96 -2.39 8.81 2.85
C GLN A 96 -2.32 7.62 1.90
N PHE A 97 -1.35 6.71 2.09
CA PHE A 97 -1.24 5.44 1.41
C PHE A 97 -1.15 4.32 2.46
N ARG A 98 -1.53 3.11 2.06
CA ARG A 98 -1.03 1.90 2.68
C ARG A 98 0.19 1.43 1.90
N VAL A 99 1.27 1.09 2.59
CA VAL A 99 2.47 0.54 1.96
C VAL A 99 2.66 -0.92 2.38
N VAL A 100 2.82 -1.80 1.40
CA VAL A 100 2.94 -3.25 1.60
C VAL A 100 4.07 -3.82 0.75
N LYS A 101 4.52 -5.02 1.10
CA LYS A 101 5.44 -5.81 0.30
C LYS A 101 4.96 -7.26 0.19
N VAL A 102 5.24 -7.87 -0.95
CA VAL A 102 4.86 -9.23 -1.30
C VAL A 102 6.10 -9.98 -1.79
N ASP A 103 6.49 -11.01 -1.04
CA ASP A 103 7.55 -11.92 -1.48
C ASP A 103 7.02 -12.85 -2.58
N THR A 104 7.55 -12.70 -3.80
CA THR A 104 7.11 -13.45 -4.97
C THR A 104 7.51 -14.92 -4.93
N GLU A 105 8.50 -15.31 -4.11
CA GLU A 105 8.84 -16.72 -3.90
C GLU A 105 7.77 -17.44 -3.08
N GLN A 106 7.16 -16.73 -2.13
CA GLN A 106 6.13 -17.28 -1.24
C GLN A 106 4.72 -17.11 -1.82
N ALA A 107 4.49 -16.04 -2.58
CA ALA A 107 3.22 -15.70 -3.20
C ALA A 107 3.27 -15.86 -4.73
N GLN A 108 3.65 -17.05 -5.21
CA GLN A 108 3.80 -17.34 -6.63
C GLN A 108 2.52 -17.11 -7.44
N ASP A 109 1.36 -17.35 -6.83
CA ASP A 109 0.05 -17.09 -7.43
C ASP A 109 -0.18 -15.59 -7.69
N LEU A 110 0.27 -14.72 -6.77
CA LEU A 110 0.23 -13.27 -6.98
C LEU A 110 1.23 -12.83 -8.04
N ALA A 111 2.45 -13.37 -8.02
CA ALA A 111 3.46 -13.09 -9.04
C ALA A 111 2.94 -13.43 -10.45
N ALA A 112 2.28 -14.58 -10.60
CA ALA A 112 1.64 -14.99 -11.84
C ALA A 112 0.44 -14.09 -12.20
N ARG A 113 -0.48 -13.84 -11.25
CA ARG A 113 -1.69 -13.02 -11.46
C ARG A 113 -1.37 -11.61 -11.94
N TYR A 114 -0.35 -10.98 -11.36
CA TYR A 114 0.06 -9.62 -11.72
C TYR A 114 1.18 -9.58 -12.76
N ALA A 115 1.52 -10.74 -13.35
CA ALA A 115 2.54 -10.87 -14.38
C ALA A 115 3.87 -10.17 -14.00
N ILE A 116 4.37 -10.47 -12.80
CA ILE A 116 5.64 -9.92 -12.31
C ILE A 116 6.79 -10.62 -13.03
N ARG A 117 7.52 -9.86 -13.86
CA ARG A 117 8.63 -10.38 -14.70
C ARG A 117 10.02 -9.93 -14.25
N SER A 118 10.06 -8.98 -13.33
CA SER A 118 11.28 -8.40 -12.76
C SER A 118 11.00 -7.97 -11.33
N ILE A 119 12.03 -8.02 -10.48
CA ILE A 119 11.94 -7.55 -9.10
C ILE A 119 13.17 -6.68 -8.75
N PRO A 120 13.01 -5.64 -7.92
CA PRO A 120 11.74 -5.20 -7.34
C PRO A 120 10.83 -4.58 -8.41
N THR A 121 9.52 -4.70 -8.21
CA THR A 121 8.51 -3.98 -9.01
C THR A 121 7.54 -3.31 -8.07
N LEU A 122 7.43 -1.99 -8.17
CA LEU A 122 6.38 -1.25 -7.49
C LEU A 122 5.11 -1.25 -8.31
N ALA A 123 3.97 -1.44 -7.66
CA ALA A 123 2.64 -1.30 -8.23
C ALA A 123 1.74 -0.51 -7.30
N LEU A 124 0.98 0.44 -7.86
CA LEU A 124 0.02 1.24 -7.11
C LEU A 124 -1.39 0.73 -7.42
N PHE A 125 -2.14 0.43 -6.37
CA PHE A 125 -3.52 -0.04 -6.45
C PHE A 125 -4.49 1.00 -5.89
N LYS A 126 -5.63 1.19 -6.54
CA LYS A 126 -6.77 1.99 -6.07
C LYS A 126 -8.06 1.19 -6.28
N GLY A 127 -8.83 0.95 -5.21
CA GLY A 127 -10.09 0.19 -5.30
C GLY A 127 -9.94 -1.18 -5.97
N GLY A 128 -8.88 -1.92 -5.63
CA GLY A 128 -8.56 -3.24 -6.19
C GLY A 128 -7.92 -3.24 -7.59
N ARG A 129 -7.81 -2.09 -8.26
CA ARG A 129 -7.26 -1.99 -9.62
C ARG A 129 -5.83 -1.47 -9.59
N GLU A 130 -4.94 -2.11 -10.35
CA GLU A 130 -3.60 -1.58 -10.63
C GLU A 130 -3.74 -0.32 -11.50
N VAL A 131 -3.19 0.81 -11.05
CA VAL A 131 -3.25 2.09 -11.76
C VAL A 131 -1.89 2.57 -12.28
N ALA A 132 -0.79 2.05 -11.72
CA ALA A 132 0.56 2.35 -12.18
C ALA A 132 1.53 1.22 -11.76
N ARG A 133 2.60 1.06 -12.54
CA ARG A 133 3.69 0.10 -12.28
C ARG A 133 5.05 0.72 -12.61
N GLN A 134 6.05 0.39 -11.80
CA GLN A 134 7.45 0.76 -12.03
C GLN A 134 8.36 -0.43 -11.68
N PRO A 135 8.98 -1.09 -12.68
CA PRO A 135 10.04 -2.06 -12.41
C PRO A 135 11.35 -1.35 -12.03
N GLY A 136 12.17 -2.02 -11.23
CA GLY A 136 13.50 -1.56 -10.83
C GLY A 136 13.55 -0.90 -9.47
N ALA A 137 14.74 -0.91 -8.86
CA ALA A 137 14.98 -0.32 -7.55
C ALA A 137 15.01 1.21 -7.63
N MET A 138 14.51 1.86 -6.57
CA MET A 138 14.50 3.31 -6.43
C MET A 138 14.95 3.72 -5.02
N ASP A 139 15.48 4.93 -4.88
CA ASP A 139 15.66 5.55 -3.56
C ASP A 139 14.32 6.09 -3.00
N ALA A 140 14.35 6.56 -1.75
CA ALA A 140 13.14 6.99 -1.06
C ALA A 140 12.48 8.23 -1.70
N GLN A 141 13.28 9.17 -2.24
CA GLN A 141 12.73 10.37 -2.87
C GLN A 141 11.98 10.01 -4.15
N ASN A 142 12.57 9.13 -4.96
CA ASN A 142 11.98 8.65 -6.20
C ASN A 142 10.71 7.80 -5.95
N ILE A 143 10.70 6.95 -4.92
CA ILE A 143 9.49 6.22 -4.50
C ILE A 143 8.35 7.18 -4.15
N LEU A 144 8.64 8.23 -3.36
CA LEU A 144 7.65 9.22 -2.93
C LEU A 144 7.10 10.03 -4.11
N ALA A 145 7.99 10.47 -5.00
CA ALA A 145 7.62 11.23 -6.18
C ALA A 145 6.73 10.39 -7.10
N TRP A 146 7.13 9.15 -7.40
CA TRP A 146 6.39 8.23 -8.24
C TRP A 146 5.01 7.91 -7.67
N ALA A 147 4.92 7.50 -6.40
CA ALA A 147 3.65 7.18 -5.76
C ALA A 147 2.69 8.38 -5.74
N THR A 148 3.21 9.58 -5.46
CA THR A 148 2.41 10.81 -5.42
C THR A 148 1.94 11.26 -6.81
N GLN A 149 2.79 11.13 -7.82
CA GLN A 149 2.46 11.45 -9.21
C GLN A 149 1.29 10.61 -9.72
N HIS A 150 1.29 9.32 -9.40
CA HIS A 150 0.26 8.37 -9.83
C HIS A 150 -0.96 8.30 -8.88
N ASN A 151 -0.95 9.07 -7.78
CA ASN A 151 -2.10 9.20 -6.89
C ASN A 151 -3.08 10.33 -7.29
N ARG A 152 -2.79 11.07 -8.36
CA ARG A 152 -3.71 12.10 -8.87
C ARG A 152 -4.97 11.49 -9.50
#